data_AF-L1LBL7-F1
#
_entry.id   AF-L1LBL7-F1
#
_cell.length_a   1.000
_cell.length_b   1.000
_cell.length_c   1.000
_cell.angle_alpha   90.00
_cell.angle_beta   90.00
_cell.angle_gamma   90.00
#
_symmetry.space_group_name_H-M   'P 1'
#
loop_
_entity.id
_entity.type
_entity.pdbx_description
1 polymer ?
#
loop_
_entity_poly.entity_id
_entity_poly.type
_entity_poly.pdbx_seq_one_letter_code
_entity_poly.pdbx_strand_id
1 'polypeptide(L)'
;MLPLLPVILILVIASSNIFKPFFSRKLVHIGCGLVLASINYPHGSTKYAVIFIAVAAIIVSVLKPFKFGQKNDIGIISYNLVILAFVLAKQPIRILLPMFIVDPVAGIIGKTVKSPRWCHTKTVAGTAAAAISAYITLYYVRIQSHRILLSIILALIEGGLKYYDNIGITSVIAGYYFLSQKMNWVTITH
;
A
#
# COMPACT_ATOMS: atom_id res chain seq x y z
N MET A 1 20.66 6.12 -6.39
CA MET A 1 19.95 7.30 -5.81
C MET A 1 18.88 7.88 -6.74
N LEU A 2 19.09 7.94 -8.07
CA LEU A 2 18.08 8.36 -9.05
C LEU A 2 16.65 7.76 -8.87
N PRO A 3 16.46 6.45 -8.59
CA PRO A 3 15.11 5.89 -8.52
C PRO A 3 14.30 6.37 -7.30
N LEU A 4 14.95 7.01 -6.31
CA LEU A 4 14.29 7.50 -5.10
C LEU A 4 14.05 9.03 -5.12
N LEU A 5 14.53 9.73 -6.14
CA LEU A 5 14.22 11.16 -6.33
C LEU A 5 12.70 11.43 -6.34
N PRO A 6 11.85 10.60 -6.98
CA PRO A 6 10.40 10.80 -6.92
C PRO A 6 9.83 10.73 -5.50
N VAL A 7 10.38 9.89 -4.62
CA VAL A 7 9.94 9.79 -3.22
C VAL A 7 10.16 11.11 -2.48
N ILE A 8 11.34 11.73 -2.67
CA ILE A 8 11.67 13.01 -2.06
C ILE A 8 10.70 14.10 -2.58
N LEU A 9 10.47 14.14 -3.89
CA LEU A 9 9.54 15.10 -4.49
C LEU A 9 8.11 14.94 -3.94
N ILE A 10 7.62 13.70 -3.84
CA ILE A 10 6.31 13.39 -3.27
C ILE A 10 6.22 13.86 -1.81
N LEU A 11 7.25 13.63 -1.00
CA LEU A 11 7.28 14.09 0.40
C LEU A 11 7.28 15.62 0.51
N VAL A 12 8.00 16.32 -0.37
CA VAL A 12 8.01 17.79 -0.44
C VAL A 12 6.62 18.31 -0.79
N ILE A 13 5.99 17.78 -1.85
CA ILE A 13 4.62 18.17 -2.26
C ILE A 13 3.60 17.88 -1.16
N ALA A 14 3.71 16.73 -0.49
CA ALA A 14 2.81 16.38 0.61
C ALA A 14 2.97 17.29 1.83
N SER A 15 4.16 17.90 2.00
CA SER A 15 4.52 18.76 3.13
C SER A 15 4.34 20.27 2.86
N SER A 16 4.06 20.66 1.61
CA SER A 16 3.92 22.05 1.17
C SER A 16 2.52 22.65 1.39
N ASN A 17 1.61 21.92 2.06
CA ASN A 17 0.23 22.34 2.33
C ASN A 17 -0.65 22.60 1.09
N ILE A 18 -0.22 22.18 -0.11
CA ILE A 18 -1.02 22.28 -1.34
C ILE A 18 -2.32 21.47 -1.20
N PHE A 19 -2.25 20.30 -0.57
CA PHE A 19 -3.40 19.43 -0.34
C PHE A 19 -3.78 19.36 1.14
N LYS A 20 -5.07 19.08 1.41
CA LYS A 20 -5.53 18.76 2.77
C LYS A 20 -4.75 17.53 3.29
N PRO A 21 -4.45 17.43 4.60
CA PRO A 21 -3.65 16.35 5.19
C PRO A 21 -4.06 14.94 4.74
N PHE A 22 -5.37 14.69 4.63
CA PHE A 22 -5.92 13.45 4.13
C PHE A 22 -5.41 13.07 2.72
N PHE A 23 -5.47 14.00 1.77
CA PHE A 23 -5.05 13.75 0.39
C PHE A 23 -3.52 13.69 0.28
N SER A 24 -2.79 14.54 1.01
CA SER A 24 -1.33 14.45 1.10
C SER A 24 -0.87 13.07 1.55
N ARG A 25 -1.52 12.50 2.59
CA ARG A 25 -1.21 11.17 3.09
C ARG A 25 -1.45 10.09 2.02
N LYS A 26 -2.60 10.13 1.33
CA LYS A 26 -2.93 9.14 0.29
C LYS A 26 -2.00 9.27 -0.93
N LEU A 27 -1.60 10.49 -1.30
CA LEU A 27 -0.60 10.74 -2.33
C LEU A 27 0.76 10.12 -1.97
N VAL A 28 1.24 10.31 -0.74
CA VAL A 28 2.49 9.70 -0.26
C VAL A 28 2.40 8.19 -0.29
N HIS A 29 1.29 7.62 0.20
CA HIS A 29 1.07 6.17 0.25
C HIS A 29 1.10 5.54 -1.15
N ILE A 30 0.30 6.06 -2.09
CA ILE A 30 0.26 5.55 -3.47
C ILE A 30 1.59 5.81 -4.16
N GLY A 31 2.07 7.06 -4.12
CA GLY A 31 3.24 7.50 -4.87
C GLY A 31 4.51 6.77 -4.45
N CYS A 32 4.78 6.67 -3.14
CA CYS A 32 5.93 5.90 -2.66
C CYS A 32 5.78 4.41 -2.98
N GLY A 33 4.56 3.87 -2.85
CA GLY A 33 4.28 2.47 -3.18
C GLY A 33 4.55 2.15 -4.65
N LEU A 34 4.15 3.02 -5.58
CA LEU A 34 4.42 2.85 -7.00
C LEU A 34 5.91 2.90 -7.33
N VAL A 35 6.66 3.81 -6.70
CA VAL A 35 8.13 3.88 -6.87
C VAL A 35 8.79 2.61 -6.32
N LEU A 36 8.37 2.12 -5.17
CA LEU A 36 8.92 0.89 -4.60
C LEU A 36 8.56 -0.34 -5.45
N ALA A 37 7.33 -0.41 -5.98
CA ALA A 37 6.87 -1.48 -6.85
C ALA A 37 7.59 -1.48 -8.22
N SER A 38 7.97 -0.30 -8.74
CA SER A 38 8.76 -0.19 -9.97
C SER A 38 10.20 -0.67 -9.77
N ILE A 39 10.79 -0.41 -8.60
CA ILE A 39 12.09 -0.97 -8.21
C ILE A 39 12.00 -2.50 -8.08
N ASN A 40 10.91 -3.02 -7.52
CA ASN A 40 10.59 -4.45 -7.32
C ASN A 40 11.57 -5.21 -6.40
N TYR A 41 12.83 -5.33 -6.80
CA TYR A 41 13.92 -5.95 -6.04
C TYR A 41 15.04 -4.93 -5.77
N PRO A 42 15.02 -4.23 -4.62
CA PRO A 42 16.08 -3.32 -4.26
C PRO A 42 17.40 -4.07 -4.03
N HIS A 43 18.45 -3.68 -4.75
CA HIS A 43 19.81 -4.22 -4.61
C HIS A 43 20.84 -3.12 -4.34
N GLY A 44 22.00 -3.50 -3.79
CA GLY A 44 23.12 -2.60 -3.52
C GLY A 44 22.72 -1.35 -2.72
N SER A 45 23.11 -0.17 -3.21
CA SER A 45 22.81 1.12 -2.58
C SER A 45 21.32 1.42 -2.47
N THR A 46 20.50 0.99 -3.44
CA THR A 46 19.05 1.19 -3.42
C THR A 46 18.40 0.45 -2.25
N LYS A 47 18.87 -0.76 -1.93
CA LYS A 47 18.38 -1.54 -0.77
C LYS A 47 18.59 -0.76 0.53
N TYR A 48 19.81 -0.28 0.77
CA TYR A 48 20.12 0.46 2.00
C TYR A 48 19.37 1.77 2.09
N ALA A 49 19.18 2.47 0.96
CA ALA A 49 18.40 3.69 0.92
C ALA A 49 16.91 3.45 1.24
N VAL A 50 16.30 2.38 0.70
CA VAL A 50 14.90 2.02 1.03
C VAL A 50 14.77 1.67 2.52
N ILE A 51 15.70 0.88 3.07
CA ILE A 51 15.71 0.54 4.50
C ILE A 51 15.82 1.81 5.34
N PHE A 52 16.77 2.69 5.01
CA PHE A 52 16.97 3.95 5.72
C PHE A 52 15.72 4.82 5.71
N ILE A 53 15.09 5.02 4.55
CA ILE A 53 13.86 5.81 4.42
C ILE A 53 12.72 5.20 5.25
N ALA A 54 12.55 3.88 5.20
CA ALA A 54 11.49 3.20 5.94
C ALA A 54 11.69 3.32 7.46
N VAL A 55 12.92 3.11 7.96
CA VAL A 55 13.26 3.28 9.38
C VAL A 55 13.10 4.74 9.80
N ALA A 56 13.58 5.70 9.01
CA ALA A 56 13.42 7.11 9.27
C ALA A 56 11.95 7.52 9.34
N ALA A 57 11.11 7.02 8.43
CA ALA A 57 9.67 7.28 8.44
C ALA A 57 8.99 6.76 9.72
N ILE A 58 9.36 5.57 10.20
CA ILE A 58 8.86 5.02 11.47
C ILE A 58 9.28 5.90 12.64
N ILE A 59 10.57 6.26 12.73
CA ILE A 59 11.09 7.12 13.80
C ILE A 59 10.39 8.48 13.80
N VAL A 60 10.24 9.11 12.63
CA VAL A 60 9.55 10.39 12.47
C VAL A 60 8.10 10.27 12.93
N SER A 61 7.38 9.20 12.54
CA SER A 61 6.00 8.96 12.99
C SER A 61 5.85 8.84 14.51
N VAL A 62 6.88 8.41 15.24
CA VAL A 62 6.87 8.29 16.70
C VAL A 62 7.31 9.59 17.40
N LEU A 63 8.39 10.22 16.91
CA LEU A 63 9.01 11.38 17.57
C LEU A 63 8.38 12.72 17.17
N LYS A 64 8.22 12.96 15.86
CA LYS A 64 7.73 14.22 15.31
C LYS A 64 6.91 13.93 14.04
N PRO A 65 5.59 13.73 14.16
CA PRO A 65 4.80 13.21 13.07
C PRO A 65 4.85 14.12 11.84
N PHE A 66 4.75 13.50 10.67
CA PHE A 66 4.57 14.22 9.41
C PHE A 66 3.36 15.15 9.49
N LYS A 67 3.39 16.27 8.74
CA LYS A 67 2.24 17.20 8.67
C LYS A 67 0.92 16.54 8.25
N PHE A 68 1.01 15.44 7.49
CA PHE A 68 -0.14 14.66 7.01
C PHE A 68 -0.43 13.41 7.85
N GLY A 69 0.33 13.18 8.91
CA GLY A 69 0.19 12.05 9.83
C GLY A 69 -0.10 12.50 11.25
N GLN A 70 -0.26 11.53 12.14
CA GLN A 70 -0.41 11.75 13.58
C GLN A 70 0.70 11.05 14.36
N LYS A 71 0.89 11.41 15.63
CA LYS A 71 1.84 10.71 16.49
C LYS A 71 1.44 9.25 16.62
N ASN A 72 2.39 8.33 16.48
CA ASN A 72 2.16 6.87 16.48
C ASN A 72 1.16 6.41 15.39
N ASP A 73 1.24 6.99 14.19
CA ASP A 73 0.36 6.60 13.08
C ASP A 73 0.58 5.15 12.65
N ILE A 74 -0.32 4.26 13.11
CA ILE A 74 -0.29 2.81 12.84
C ILE A 74 -0.23 2.52 11.34
N GLY A 75 -0.92 3.32 10.51
CA GLY A 75 -0.91 3.11 9.06
C GLY A 75 0.46 3.35 8.44
N ILE A 76 1.15 4.44 8.83
CA ILE A 76 2.50 4.74 8.34
C ILE A 76 3.51 3.72 8.89
N ILE A 77 3.39 3.37 10.18
CA ILE A 77 4.29 2.41 10.82
C ILE A 77 4.15 1.03 10.19
N SER A 78 2.93 0.51 10.11
CA SER A 78 2.66 -0.81 9.52
C SER A 78 3.05 -0.90 8.04
N TYR A 79 2.81 0.16 7.26
CA TYR A 79 3.26 0.24 5.87
C TYR A 79 4.77 0.02 5.77
N ASN A 80 5.55 0.79 6.53
CA ASN A 80 7.01 0.73 6.47
C ASN A 80 7.57 -0.57 7.05
N LEU A 81 6.93 -1.15 8.07
CA LEU A 81 7.31 -2.47 8.59
C LEU A 81 7.13 -3.58 7.55
N VAL A 82 6.05 -3.55 6.78
CA VAL A 82 5.85 -4.52 5.69
C VAL A 82 6.91 -4.34 4.60
N ILE A 83 7.22 -3.10 4.20
CA ILE A 83 8.30 -2.83 3.23
C ILE A 83 9.62 -3.41 3.74
N LEU A 84 9.98 -3.15 5.00
CA LEU A 84 11.19 -3.69 5.61
C LEU A 84 11.19 -5.22 5.60
N ALA A 85 10.10 -5.86 5.98
CA ALA A 85 9.99 -7.32 5.97
C ALA A 85 10.25 -7.90 4.57
N PHE A 86 9.65 -7.32 3.53
CA PHE A 86 9.83 -7.76 2.15
C PHE A 86 11.25 -7.53 1.62
N VAL A 87 11.83 -6.36 1.89
CA VAL A 87 13.20 -6.03 1.48
C VAL A 87 14.23 -6.92 2.17
N LEU A 88 14.06 -7.19 3.46
CA LEU A 88 14.96 -8.04 4.23
C LEU A 88 14.84 -9.51 3.82
N ALA A 89 13.61 -9.99 3.57
CA ALA A 89 13.33 -11.33 3.07
C ALA A 89 13.62 -11.52 1.56
N LYS A 90 14.15 -10.49 0.88
CA LYS A 90 14.47 -10.48 -0.56
C LYS A 90 13.28 -10.87 -1.43
N GLN A 91 12.07 -10.47 -1.03
CA GLN A 91 10.84 -10.74 -1.77
C GLN A 91 10.51 -9.61 -2.74
N PRO A 92 9.81 -9.89 -3.86
CA PRO A 92 9.37 -8.87 -4.80
C PRO A 92 8.41 -7.89 -4.13
N ILE A 93 8.78 -6.60 -4.09
CA ILE A 93 7.90 -5.55 -3.55
C ILE A 93 6.66 -5.37 -4.43
N ARG A 94 6.76 -5.68 -5.72
CA ARG A 94 5.67 -5.53 -6.69
C ARG A 94 4.40 -6.31 -6.31
N ILE A 95 4.49 -7.37 -5.50
CA ILE A 95 3.30 -8.09 -5.01
C ILE A 95 2.48 -7.27 -4.02
N LEU A 96 3.09 -6.26 -3.39
CA LEU A 96 2.45 -5.38 -2.42
C LEU A 96 1.61 -4.27 -3.09
N LEU A 97 1.53 -4.22 -4.41
CA LEU A 97 0.72 -3.23 -5.14
C LEU A 97 -0.72 -3.10 -4.62
N PRO A 98 -1.44 -4.18 -4.27
CA PRO A 98 -2.76 -4.05 -3.65
C PRO A 98 -2.72 -3.24 -2.34
N MET A 99 -1.73 -3.46 -1.47
CA MET A 99 -1.57 -2.70 -0.22
C MET A 99 -1.27 -1.22 -0.47
N PHE A 100 -0.57 -0.89 -1.56
CA PHE A 100 -0.25 0.50 -1.90
C PHE A 100 -1.41 1.29 -2.48
N ILE A 101 -2.39 0.62 -3.07
CA ILE A 101 -3.41 1.27 -3.90
C ILE A 101 -4.82 1.12 -3.31
N VAL A 102 -5.17 -0.05 -2.78
CA VAL A 102 -6.56 -0.38 -2.40
C VAL A 102 -7.10 0.56 -1.33
N ASP A 103 -6.43 0.68 -0.17
CA ASP A 103 -6.88 1.60 0.91
C ASP A 103 -6.89 3.08 0.44
N PRO A 104 -5.84 3.59 -0.22
CA PRO A 104 -5.89 4.97 -0.70
C PRO A 104 -7.01 5.27 -1.69
N VAL A 105 -7.25 4.40 -2.66
CA VAL A 105 -8.33 4.55 -3.64
C VAL A 105 -9.70 4.46 -2.96
N ALA A 106 -9.90 3.47 -2.10
CA ALA A 106 -11.13 3.31 -1.33
C ALA A 106 -11.44 4.54 -0.48
N GLY A 107 -10.44 5.07 0.22
CA GLY A 107 -10.56 6.28 1.03
C GLY A 107 -10.85 7.53 0.21
N ILE A 108 -10.20 7.70 -0.95
CA ILE A 108 -10.44 8.85 -1.84
C ILE A 108 -11.87 8.81 -2.37
N ILE A 109 -12.26 7.71 -3.01
CA ILE A 109 -13.61 7.55 -3.58
C ILE A 109 -14.68 7.62 -2.50
N GLY A 110 -14.45 6.98 -1.34
CA GLY A 110 -15.41 7.00 -0.25
C GLY A 110 -15.62 8.39 0.37
N LYS A 111 -14.67 9.31 0.19
CA LYS A 111 -14.79 10.70 0.63
C LYS A 111 -15.35 11.64 -0.44
N THR A 112 -15.18 11.33 -1.72
CA THR A 112 -15.59 12.19 -2.84
C THR A 112 -16.95 11.82 -3.42
N VAL A 113 -17.32 10.54 -3.40
CA VAL A 113 -18.58 10.03 -3.98
C VAL A 113 -19.61 9.80 -2.88
N LYS A 114 -20.77 10.47 -2.99
CA LYS A 114 -21.90 10.27 -2.07
C LYS A 114 -22.44 8.84 -2.26
N SER A 115 -22.35 8.04 -1.21
CA SER A 115 -22.91 6.68 -1.16
C SER A 115 -23.18 6.27 0.29
N PRO A 116 -24.05 5.27 0.52
CA PRO A 116 -24.33 4.78 1.86
C PRO A 116 -23.06 4.30 2.57
N ARG A 117 -22.98 4.54 3.88
CA ARG A 117 -22.00 3.89 4.75
C ARG A 117 -22.51 2.48 5.08
N TRP A 118 -21.60 1.52 5.11
CA TRP A 118 -21.96 0.13 5.44
C TRP A 118 -21.14 -0.41 6.62
N CYS A 119 -19.90 0.07 6.80
CA CYS A 119 -19.06 -0.29 7.94
C CYS A 119 -18.33 0.95 8.47
N HIS A 120 -18.68 1.41 9.67
CA HIS A 120 -18.10 2.62 10.27
C HIS A 120 -18.13 3.85 9.33
N THR A 121 -16.95 4.33 8.90
CA THR A 121 -16.79 5.45 7.98
C THR A 121 -16.64 5.02 6.52
N LYS A 122 -16.64 3.71 6.23
CA LYS A 122 -16.47 3.14 4.90
C LYS A 122 -17.79 3.15 4.15
N THR A 123 -17.72 3.51 2.87
CA THR A 123 -18.89 3.67 2.00
C THR A 123 -18.93 2.58 0.94
N VAL A 124 -20.12 2.33 0.40
CA VAL A 124 -20.31 1.33 -0.65
C VAL A 124 -19.47 1.68 -1.88
N ALA A 125 -19.41 2.96 -2.28
CA ALA A 125 -18.58 3.39 -3.40
C ALA A 125 -17.08 3.21 -3.13
N GLY A 126 -16.63 3.49 -1.90
CA GLY A 126 -15.24 3.26 -1.50
C GLY A 126 -14.85 1.79 -1.59
N THR A 127 -15.68 0.88 -1.08
CA THR A 127 -15.44 -0.56 -1.12
C THR A 127 -15.54 -1.14 -2.54
N ALA A 128 -16.45 -0.63 -3.38
CA ALA A 128 -16.46 -0.99 -4.80
C ALA A 128 -15.16 -0.58 -5.51
N ALA A 129 -14.67 0.63 -5.23
CA ALA A 129 -13.38 1.09 -5.76
C ALA A 129 -12.20 0.27 -5.21
N ALA A 130 -12.27 -0.18 -3.95
CA ALA A 130 -11.32 -1.12 -3.35
C ALA A 130 -11.28 -2.43 -4.14
N ALA A 131 -12.44 -3.02 -4.47
CA ALA A 131 -12.52 -4.27 -5.23
C ALA A 131 -11.98 -4.12 -6.66
N ILE A 132 -12.33 -3.03 -7.35
CA ILE A 132 -11.83 -2.75 -8.71
C ILE A 132 -10.31 -2.55 -8.70
N SER A 133 -9.80 -1.74 -7.79
CA SER A 133 -8.36 -1.49 -7.68
C SER A 133 -7.59 -2.74 -7.24
N ALA A 134 -8.14 -3.56 -6.33
CA ALA A 134 -7.59 -4.84 -5.96
C ALA A 134 -7.51 -5.78 -7.16
N TYR A 135 -8.58 -5.89 -7.95
CA TYR A 135 -8.56 -6.68 -9.17
C TYR A 135 -7.44 -6.21 -10.11
N ILE A 136 -7.35 -4.92 -10.41
CA ILE A 136 -6.32 -4.36 -11.31
C ILE A 136 -4.90 -4.66 -10.78
N THR A 137 -4.66 -4.45 -9.50
CA THR A 137 -3.33 -4.61 -8.88
C THR A 137 -2.89 -6.06 -8.69
N LEU A 138 -3.83 -7.00 -8.65
CA LEU A 138 -3.58 -8.45 -8.65
C LEU A 138 -3.29 -9.01 -10.07
N TYR A 139 -2.73 -8.22 -10.98
CA TYR A 139 -2.45 -8.64 -12.37
C TYR A 139 -1.50 -9.84 -12.49
N TYR A 140 -0.69 -10.09 -11.46
CA TYR A 140 0.24 -11.22 -11.41
C TYR A 140 -0.47 -12.55 -11.10
N VAL A 141 -1.74 -12.54 -10.69
CA VAL A 141 -2.56 -13.74 -10.47
C VAL A 141 -3.12 -14.23 -11.81
N ARG A 142 -2.67 -15.40 -12.28
CA ARG A 142 -3.04 -15.91 -13.61
C ARG A 142 -4.46 -16.45 -13.67
N ILE A 143 -4.91 -17.08 -12.59
CA ILE A 143 -6.24 -17.70 -12.50
C ILE A 143 -7.27 -16.61 -12.21
N GLN A 144 -8.15 -16.33 -13.17
CA GLN A 144 -9.11 -15.23 -13.07
C GLN A 144 -10.09 -15.40 -11.91
N SER A 145 -10.56 -16.62 -11.64
CA SER A 145 -11.44 -16.88 -10.49
C SER A 145 -10.76 -16.54 -9.16
N HIS A 146 -9.48 -16.89 -8.99
CA HIS A 146 -8.70 -16.50 -7.82
C HIS A 146 -8.55 -14.99 -7.73
N ARG A 147 -8.28 -14.31 -8.86
CA ARG A 147 -8.12 -12.86 -8.89
C ARG A 147 -9.40 -12.12 -8.49
N ILE A 148 -10.57 -12.58 -8.95
CA ILE A 148 -11.89 -12.05 -8.57
C ILE A 148 -12.17 -12.32 -7.09
N LEU A 149 -11.95 -13.56 -6.63
CA LEU A 149 -12.18 -13.91 -5.24
C LEU A 149 -11.30 -13.08 -4.29
N LEU A 150 -10.01 -12.98 -4.61
CA LEU A 150 -9.06 -12.17 -3.85
C LEU A 150 -9.46 -10.69 -3.86
N SER A 151 -9.90 -10.13 -4.99
CA SER A 151 -10.28 -8.72 -5.03
C SER A 151 -11.46 -8.40 -4.12
N ILE A 152 -12.44 -9.30 -4.03
CA ILE A 152 -13.57 -9.21 -3.10
C ILE A 152 -13.07 -9.33 -1.65
N ILE A 153 -12.24 -10.33 -1.35
CA ILE A 153 -11.68 -10.52 0.01
C ILE A 153 -10.91 -9.28 0.47
N LEU A 154 -10.05 -8.72 -0.40
CA LEU A 154 -9.26 -7.54 -0.07
C LEU A 154 -10.14 -6.31 0.18
N ALA A 155 -11.21 -6.12 -0.59
CA ALA A 155 -12.16 -5.03 -0.39
C ALA A 155 -12.91 -5.16 0.95
N LEU A 156 -13.30 -6.38 1.33
CA LEU A 156 -13.96 -6.64 2.63
C LEU A 156 -12.99 -6.41 3.79
N ILE A 157 -11.74 -6.83 3.66
CA ILE A 157 -10.68 -6.62 4.65
C ILE A 157 -10.38 -5.13 4.84
N GLU A 158 -10.25 -4.37 3.75
CA GLU A 158 -10.08 -2.92 3.79
C GLU A 158 -11.23 -2.24 4.52
N GLY A 159 -12.46 -2.70 4.29
CA GLY A 159 -13.65 -2.22 4.97
C GLY A 159 -13.66 -2.54 6.47
N GLY A 160 -13.30 -3.78 6.83
CA GLY A 160 -13.45 -4.31 8.18
C GLY A 160 -12.32 -3.95 9.16
N LEU A 161 -11.08 -3.79 8.70
CA LEU A 161 -9.91 -3.71 9.61
C LEU A 161 -9.51 -2.29 10.05
N LYS A 162 -10.29 -1.26 9.71
CA LYS A 162 -10.12 0.14 10.13
C LYS A 162 -8.69 0.71 10.00
N TYR A 163 -7.82 0.49 10.99
CA TYR A 163 -6.42 0.98 11.03
C TYR A 163 -5.37 -0.08 10.67
N TYR A 164 -5.79 -1.35 10.55
CA TYR A 164 -4.94 -2.51 10.27
C TYR A 164 -5.13 -3.04 8.86
N ASP A 165 -5.74 -2.26 7.98
CA ASP A 165 -6.00 -2.56 6.57
C ASP A 165 -4.72 -2.97 5.83
N ASN A 166 -3.63 -2.22 5.99
CA ASN A 166 -2.33 -2.53 5.39
C ASN A 166 -1.83 -3.93 5.77
N ILE A 167 -1.95 -4.31 7.05
CA ILE A 167 -1.51 -5.62 7.54
C ILE A 167 -2.43 -6.71 7.03
N GLY A 168 -3.75 -6.51 7.07
CA GLY A 168 -4.72 -7.49 6.59
C GLY A 168 -4.59 -7.76 5.09
N ILE A 169 -4.54 -6.70 4.27
CA ILE A 169 -4.33 -6.80 2.83
C ILE A 169 -3.02 -7.53 2.55
N THR A 170 -1.93 -7.13 3.22
CA THR A 170 -0.61 -7.78 3.08
C THR A 170 -0.65 -9.25 3.44
N SER A 171 -1.33 -9.62 4.54
CA SER A 171 -1.39 -10.99 5.01
C SER A 171 -2.07 -11.90 3.99
N VAL A 172 -3.16 -11.44 3.37
CA VAL A 172 -3.86 -12.20 2.32
C VAL A 172 -3.01 -12.32 1.06
N ILE A 173 -2.44 -11.22 0.55
CA ILE A 173 -1.66 -11.26 -0.69
C ILE A 173 -0.36 -12.06 -0.52
N ALA A 174 0.31 -11.92 0.63
CA ALA A 174 1.53 -12.67 0.93
C ALA A 174 1.21 -14.15 1.14
N GLY A 175 0.15 -14.47 1.90
CA GLY A 175 -0.30 -15.84 2.10
C GLY A 175 -0.64 -16.52 0.78
N TYR A 176 -1.43 -15.87 -0.07
CA TYR A 176 -1.73 -16.38 -1.41
C TYR A 176 -0.45 -16.56 -2.23
N TYR A 177 0.43 -15.55 -2.25
CA TYR A 177 1.67 -15.58 -3.01
C TYR A 177 2.54 -16.78 -2.62
N PHE A 178 2.84 -16.97 -1.33
CA PHE A 178 3.69 -18.07 -0.87
C PHE A 178 3.06 -19.45 -1.11
N LEU A 179 1.73 -19.58 -1.00
CA LEU A 179 1.03 -20.83 -1.34
C LEU A 179 1.09 -21.11 -2.85
N SER A 180 0.96 -20.06 -3.66
CA SER A 180 0.90 -20.16 -5.12
C SER A 180 2.24 -20.44 -5.80
N GLN A 181 3.38 -20.16 -5.13
CA GLN A 181 4.72 -20.36 -5.70
C GLN A 181 4.97 -21.82 -6.12
N LYS A 182 4.41 -22.79 -5.38
CA LYS A 182 4.56 -24.21 -5.69
C LYS A 182 3.68 -24.68 -6.87
N MET A 183 2.69 -23.88 -7.25
CA MET A 183 1.61 -24.27 -8.16
C MET A 183 1.62 -23.51 -9.49
N ASN A 184 2.61 -22.63 -9.74
CA ASN A 184 2.71 -21.80 -10.94
C ASN A 184 1.49 -20.87 -11.21
N TRP A 185 0.73 -20.51 -10.18
CA TRP A 185 -0.46 -19.64 -10.32
C TRP A 185 -0.16 -18.14 -10.36
N VAL A 186 1.10 -17.77 -10.11
CA VAL A 186 1.57 -16.38 -10.11
C VAL A 186 2.74 -16.20 -11.08
N THR A 187 2.71 -15.11 -11.85
CA THR A 187 3.84 -14.69 -12.69
C THR A 187 4.29 -13.30 -12.25
N ILE A 188 5.50 -13.22 -11.67
CA ILE A 188 6.17 -11.95 -11.41
C ILE A 188 7.37 -11.89 -12.33
N THR A 189 7.31 -11.02 -13.33
CA THR A 189 8.48 -10.73 -14.15
C THR A 189 9.50 -9.99 -13.29
N HIS A 190 10.76 -10.45 -13.36
CA HIS A 190 11.90 -9.80 -12.71
C HIS A 190 12.06 -8.38 -13.22
#